data_AF-A0A5R1NZG2-F1
#
_entry.id   AF-A0A5R1NZG2-F1
#
_cell.length_a   1.000
_cell.length_b   1.000
_cell.length_c   1.000
_cell.angle_alpha   90.00
_cell.angle_beta   90.00
_cell.angle_gamma   90.00
#
_symmetry.space_group_name_H-M   'P 1'
#
loop_
_entity.id
_entity.type
_entity.pdbx_description
1 polymer ?
#
loop_
_entity_poly.entity_id
_entity_poly.type
_entity_poly.pdbx_seq_one_letter_code
_entity_poly.pdbx_strand_id
1 'polypeptide(L)'
;MTISVTPSSRSATPYTDHLTPSTLAEIGAKPVFDYDKDEQGQTTFYEDLIQVGGQWYVHYMPQDLIHALDLYRKDRKAADTGVPVDEETPEDDAILSSDSNPVRQAKELRDQRIAEREKYRAKPKGKRRPDGSRQYLYPDPKNYDDLAFDHKTGELIEPIRKKTVVIPAGKDPAKDKALKYGQTYPHKSPVWKGFYALRNTVESQNAFIKDSATEDIASPMKRRARGNTFASLAVTLALVSANIRKILTFIQSELARVPLTSKNKSFASTYYSSAEITAATPPTDTAPSPPPS
;
A
#
# COMPACT_ATOMS: atom_id res chain seq x y z
N MET A 1 8.97 11.11 4.67
CA MET A 1 8.84 10.54 3.31
C MET A 1 8.40 9.09 3.48
N THR A 2 7.15 8.77 3.14
CA THR A 2 6.59 7.40 3.23
C THR A 2 6.85 6.74 1.89
N ILE A 3 7.66 5.69 1.86
CA ILE A 3 7.99 4.96 0.63
C ILE A 3 7.22 3.64 0.69
N SER A 4 6.21 3.48 -0.16
CA SER A 4 5.55 2.19 -0.41
C SER A 4 6.38 1.41 -1.42
N VAL A 5 7.05 0.35 -1.00
CA VAL A 5 7.76 -0.58 -1.90
C VAL A 5 7.03 -1.90 -1.85
N THR A 6 6.63 -2.44 -3.00
CA THR A 6 6.15 -3.83 -3.10
C THR A 6 7.34 -4.73 -3.41
N PRO A 7 7.66 -5.75 -2.59
CA PRO A 7 8.55 -6.81 -3.02
C PRO A 7 7.78 -7.70 -3.99
N SER A 8 7.99 -7.53 -5.30
CA SER A 8 7.48 -8.47 -6.29
C SER A 8 8.47 -9.62 -6.41
N SER A 9 8.09 -10.82 -5.97
CA SER A 9 8.83 -12.05 -6.22
C SER A 9 8.73 -12.43 -7.70
N ARG A 10 9.70 -12.03 -8.52
CA ARG A 10 9.97 -12.66 -9.82
C ARG A 10 11.41 -12.42 -10.25
N SER A 11 12.16 -13.52 -10.29
CA SER A 11 13.39 -13.80 -11.04
C SER A 11 14.57 -12.81 -10.92
N ALA A 12 15.68 -13.35 -10.43
CA ALA A 12 17.00 -12.75 -10.35
C ALA A 12 17.48 -12.13 -11.68
N THR A 13 17.87 -10.86 -11.63
CA THR A 13 18.90 -10.25 -12.49
C THR A 13 19.75 -9.29 -11.64
N PRO A 14 21.08 -9.22 -11.85
CA PRO A 14 22.03 -8.69 -10.86
C PRO A 14 22.21 -7.15 -10.93
N TYR A 15 21.14 -6.39 -11.13
CA TYR A 15 21.22 -4.92 -11.14
C TYR A 15 19.93 -4.27 -10.60
N THR A 16 19.70 -4.46 -9.30
CA THR A 16 18.90 -3.55 -8.49
C THR A 16 19.57 -3.46 -7.14
N ASP A 17 20.13 -2.30 -6.80
CA ASP A 17 20.45 -1.97 -5.41
C ASP A 17 19.14 -2.08 -4.62
N HIS A 18 18.93 -3.23 -3.98
CA HIS A 18 17.81 -3.45 -3.10
C HIS A 18 18.03 -2.54 -1.91
N LEU A 19 17.22 -1.48 -1.77
CA LEU A 19 17.09 -0.77 -0.50
C LEU A 19 16.59 -1.79 0.53
N THR A 20 17.53 -2.37 1.27
CA THR A 20 17.22 -3.33 2.32
C THR A 20 16.41 -2.62 3.41
N PRO A 21 15.54 -3.32 4.14
CA PRO A 21 14.85 -2.76 5.31
C PRO A 21 15.79 -2.10 6.31
N SER A 22 17.04 -2.58 6.41
CA SER A 22 18.12 -1.95 7.16
C SER A 22 18.50 -0.56 6.63
N THR A 23 18.70 -0.38 5.32
CA THR A 23 19.00 0.95 4.74
C THR A 23 17.84 1.93 4.90
N LEU A 24 16.59 1.48 4.69
CA LEU A 24 15.39 2.28 4.92
C LEU A 24 15.26 2.71 6.39
N ALA A 25 15.69 1.84 7.30
CA ALA A 25 15.69 2.13 8.73
C ALA A 25 16.74 3.17 9.12
N GLU A 26 17.94 3.11 8.55
CA GLU A 26 19.04 4.08 8.77
C GLU A 26 18.62 5.50 8.37
N ILE A 27 17.95 5.66 7.21
CA ILE A 27 17.46 6.97 6.74
C ILE A 27 16.18 7.44 7.45
N GLY A 28 15.67 6.67 8.42
CA GLY A 28 14.45 6.99 9.17
C GLY A 28 13.16 6.88 8.34
N ALA A 29 13.19 6.19 7.20
CA ALA A 29 12.00 5.92 6.42
C ALA A 29 11.06 4.97 7.18
N LYS A 30 9.75 5.16 6.95
CA LYS A 30 8.68 4.35 7.54
C LYS A 30 7.99 3.59 6.42
N PRO A 31 8.54 2.46 5.96
CA PRO A 31 7.92 1.73 4.89
C PRO A 31 6.60 1.09 5.34
N VAL A 32 5.72 0.91 4.36
CA VAL A 32 4.44 0.24 4.52
C VAL A 32 4.38 -0.83 3.44
N PHE A 33 4.40 -2.08 3.87
CA PHE A 33 4.49 -3.25 2.99
C PHE A 33 3.20 -4.06 3.02
N ASP A 34 2.90 -4.75 1.93
CA ASP A 34 2.00 -5.90 1.94
C ASP A 34 2.84 -7.17 2.06
N TYR A 35 2.24 -8.27 2.53
CA TYR A 35 2.92 -9.55 2.70
C TYR A 35 2.22 -10.63 1.88
N ASP A 36 3.02 -11.50 1.28
CA ASP A 36 2.53 -12.66 0.50
C ASP A 36 1.80 -13.66 1.39
N LYS A 37 1.13 -14.65 0.79
CA LYS A 37 0.28 -15.61 1.51
C LYS A 37 1.05 -16.32 2.65
N ASP A 38 2.30 -16.68 2.39
CA ASP A 38 3.17 -17.44 3.30
C ASP A 38 3.86 -16.56 4.36
N GLU A 39 3.73 -15.23 4.26
CA GLU A 39 4.42 -14.26 5.13
C GLU A 39 3.47 -13.55 6.12
N GLN A 40 2.24 -14.05 6.27
CA GLN A 40 1.20 -13.39 7.08
C GLN A 40 1.12 -13.87 8.54
N GLY A 41 1.73 -15.01 8.84
CA GLY A 41 1.92 -15.54 10.19
C GLY A 41 3.22 -15.06 10.84
N GLN A 42 3.89 -15.96 11.55
CA GLN A 42 5.22 -15.71 12.12
C GLN A 42 6.28 -15.70 11.02
N THR A 43 6.98 -14.57 10.84
CA THR A 43 7.98 -14.41 9.78
C THR A 43 9.42 -14.51 10.28
N THR A 44 9.69 -14.06 11.50
CA THR A 44 11.02 -14.14 12.13
C THR A 44 10.89 -14.19 13.65
N PHE A 45 11.98 -14.54 14.32
CA PHE A 45 12.07 -14.56 15.78
C PHE A 45 13.36 -13.87 16.23
N TYR A 46 13.32 -13.22 17.39
CA TYR A 46 14.49 -12.62 18.02
C TYR A 46 14.31 -12.61 19.53
N GLU A 47 15.21 -13.28 20.25
CA GLU A 47 15.07 -13.56 21.68
C GLU A 47 13.68 -14.12 22.00
N ASP A 48 12.92 -13.42 22.84
CA ASP A 48 11.62 -13.82 23.34
C ASP A 48 10.45 -13.26 22.47
N LEU A 49 10.77 -12.63 21.33
CA LEU A 49 9.82 -11.98 20.43
C LEU A 49 9.70 -12.70 19.10
N ILE A 50 8.49 -12.70 18.57
CA ILE A 50 8.14 -13.12 17.21
C ILE A 50 7.69 -11.92 16.39
N GLN A 51 7.96 -11.94 15.09
CA GLN A 51 7.47 -10.92 14.17
C GLN A 51 6.25 -11.43 13.42
N VAL A 52 5.15 -10.69 13.52
CA VAL A 52 3.86 -10.98 12.84
C VAL A 52 3.35 -9.70 12.19
N GLY A 53 3.01 -9.72 10.91
CA GLY A 53 2.56 -8.51 10.19
C GLY A 53 3.52 -7.32 10.30
N GLY A 54 4.82 -7.61 10.45
CA GLY A 54 5.92 -6.67 10.59
C GLY A 54 5.99 -5.87 11.89
N GLN A 55 5.31 -6.32 12.93
CA GLN A 55 5.49 -5.84 14.31
C GLN A 55 6.01 -6.95 15.19
N TRP A 56 6.62 -6.56 16.30
CA TRP A 56 7.15 -7.49 17.30
C TRP A 56 6.12 -7.76 18.39
N TYR A 57 5.86 -9.03 18.63
CA TYR A 57 4.97 -9.54 19.67
C TYR A 57 5.73 -10.57 20.51
N VAL A 58 5.23 -10.84 21.70
CA VAL A 58 5.80 -11.89 22.52
C VAL A 58 5.40 -13.26 21.98
N HIS A 59 6.30 -14.24 22.10
CA HIS A 59 6.14 -15.57 21.51
C HIS A 59 4.96 -16.40 22.05
N TYR A 60 4.42 -16.10 23.24
CA TYR A 60 3.23 -16.74 23.81
C TYR A 60 1.90 -16.13 23.32
N MET A 61 1.94 -15.28 22.30
CA MET A 61 0.73 -14.72 21.69
C MET A 61 -0.11 -15.87 21.06
N PRO A 62 -1.41 -16.01 21.40
CA PRO A 62 -2.23 -17.13 20.94
C PRO A 62 -2.15 -17.39 19.43
N GLN A 63 -2.18 -18.67 19.05
CA GLN A 63 -2.01 -19.10 17.65
C GLN A 63 -3.07 -18.51 16.71
N ASP A 64 -4.30 -18.34 17.20
CA ASP A 64 -5.40 -17.70 16.48
C ASP A 64 -5.11 -16.23 16.14
N LEU A 65 -4.37 -15.56 17.04
CA LEU A 65 -3.90 -14.21 16.80
C LEU A 65 -2.72 -14.23 15.83
N ILE A 66 -1.75 -15.15 15.96
CA ILE A 66 -0.63 -15.25 15.00
C ILE A 66 -1.16 -15.45 13.56
N HIS A 67 -2.08 -16.40 13.36
CA HIS A 67 -2.61 -16.80 12.05
C HIS A 67 -3.95 -16.14 11.67
N ALA A 68 -4.30 -15.01 12.27
CA ALA A 68 -5.59 -14.35 12.04
C ALA A 68 -5.94 -14.11 10.55
N LEU A 69 -4.95 -13.87 9.69
CA LEU A 69 -5.16 -13.65 8.25
C LEU A 69 -5.40 -14.96 7.48
N ASP A 70 -4.72 -16.04 7.88
CA ASP A 70 -4.93 -17.36 7.28
C ASP A 70 -6.29 -17.92 7.68
N LEU A 71 -6.66 -17.76 8.96
CA LEU A 71 -8.01 -18.09 9.43
C LEU A 71 -9.08 -17.30 8.68
N TYR A 72 -8.90 -15.99 8.50
CA TYR A 72 -9.82 -15.18 7.70
C TYR A 72 -9.98 -15.70 6.26
N ARG A 73 -8.91 -16.17 5.62
CA ARG A 73 -8.99 -16.76 4.27
C ARG A 73 -9.80 -18.05 4.26
N LYS A 74 -9.57 -18.91 5.25
CA LYS A 74 -10.35 -20.16 5.43
C LYS A 74 -11.83 -19.85 5.66
N ASP A 75 -12.12 -18.95 6.59
CA ASP A 75 -13.47 -18.50 6.94
C ASP A 75 -14.19 -17.90 5.72
N ARG A 76 -13.49 -17.04 4.95
CA ARG A 76 -14.04 -16.45 3.73
C ARG A 76 -14.31 -17.50 2.65
N LYS A 77 -13.37 -18.42 2.42
CA LYS A 77 -13.54 -19.47 1.41
C LYS A 77 -14.71 -20.38 1.78
N ALA A 78 -14.83 -20.77 3.05
CA ALA A 78 -15.97 -21.55 3.55
C ALA A 78 -17.31 -20.81 3.41
N ALA A 79 -17.32 -19.49 3.66
CA ALA A 79 -18.50 -18.65 3.46
C ALA A 79 -18.94 -18.56 1.99
N ASP A 80 -17.99 -18.60 1.07
CA ASP A 80 -18.23 -18.50 -0.38
C ASP A 80 -18.61 -19.87 -0.99
N THR A 81 -18.05 -20.98 -0.53
CA THR A 81 -18.32 -22.34 -1.05
C THR A 81 -19.40 -23.11 -0.30
N GLY A 82 -19.75 -22.70 0.93
CA GLY A 82 -20.65 -23.43 1.82
C GLY A 82 -20.08 -24.72 2.42
N VAL A 83 -18.77 -24.99 2.23
CA VAL A 83 -18.09 -26.20 2.70
C VAL A 83 -16.87 -25.81 3.55
N PRO A 84 -16.70 -26.36 4.78
CA PRO A 84 -15.48 -26.18 5.56
C PRO A 84 -14.26 -26.67 4.77
N VAL A 85 -13.28 -25.79 4.58
CA VAL A 85 -12.10 -26.09 3.78
C VAL A 85 -11.03 -26.70 4.69
N ASP A 86 -11.07 -28.02 4.82
CA ASP A 86 -10.06 -28.78 5.58
C ASP A 86 -8.84 -29.19 4.72
N GLU A 87 -8.85 -28.94 3.40
CA GLU A 87 -7.75 -29.31 2.50
C GLU A 87 -7.24 -28.14 1.64
N GLU A 88 -5.91 -28.06 1.52
CA GLU A 88 -5.15 -27.19 0.61
C GLU A 88 -5.53 -27.48 -0.85
N THR A 89 -6.63 -26.89 -1.30
CA THR A 89 -6.99 -26.86 -2.72
C THR A 89 -6.26 -25.69 -3.40
N PRO A 90 -5.49 -25.94 -4.48
CA PRO A 90 -4.76 -24.91 -5.19
C PRO A 90 -5.69 -23.83 -5.77
N GLU A 91 -5.26 -22.59 -5.55
CA GLU A 91 -5.51 -21.36 -6.29
C GLU A 91 -6.71 -21.30 -7.24
N ASP A 92 -7.78 -20.66 -6.77
CA ASP A 92 -8.64 -19.85 -7.62
C ASP A 92 -8.86 -18.51 -6.91
N ASP A 93 -8.02 -17.52 -7.20
CA ASP A 93 -8.21 -16.11 -6.83
C ASP A 93 -9.32 -15.47 -7.69
N ALA A 94 -10.43 -16.20 -7.90
CA ALA A 94 -11.63 -15.68 -8.53
C ALA A 94 -12.19 -14.54 -7.67
N ILE A 95 -12.63 -13.48 -8.34
CA ILE A 95 -13.24 -12.31 -7.72
C ILE A 95 -14.59 -12.74 -7.13
N LEU A 96 -14.57 -13.20 -5.89
CA LEU A 96 -15.73 -13.67 -5.14
C LEU A 96 -16.53 -12.47 -4.60
N SER A 97 -17.86 -12.55 -4.75
CA SER A 97 -18.82 -11.47 -4.49
C SER A 97 -18.72 -10.92 -3.06
N SER A 98 -18.53 -9.60 -2.94
CA SER A 98 -17.91 -8.96 -1.77
C SER A 98 -18.84 -8.64 -0.58
N ASP A 99 -20.07 -9.14 -0.51
CA ASP A 99 -21.06 -8.55 0.42
C ASP A 99 -22.05 -9.52 1.08
N SER A 100 -21.74 -10.82 1.14
CA SER A 100 -22.53 -11.73 1.97
C SER A 100 -22.31 -11.47 3.47
N ASN A 101 -23.35 -11.63 4.29
CA ASN A 101 -23.27 -11.52 5.75
C ASN A 101 -22.11 -12.35 6.38
N PRO A 102 -21.88 -13.63 5.99
CA PRO A 102 -20.78 -14.40 6.57
C PRO A 102 -19.39 -13.85 6.21
N VAL A 103 -19.19 -13.28 5.01
CA VAL A 103 -17.92 -12.63 4.65
C VAL A 103 -17.66 -11.38 5.49
N ARG A 104 -18.72 -10.62 5.83
CA ARG A 104 -18.63 -9.47 6.75
C ARG A 104 -18.24 -9.91 8.16
N GLN A 105 -18.88 -10.95 8.69
CA GLN A 105 -18.54 -11.51 10.00
C GLN A 105 -17.10 -12.01 10.07
N ALA A 106 -16.63 -12.74 9.06
CA ALA A 106 -15.23 -13.19 8.98
C ALA A 106 -14.26 -12.00 8.98
N LYS A 107 -14.61 -10.92 8.27
CA LYS A 107 -13.80 -9.69 8.21
C LYS A 107 -13.74 -8.97 9.55
N GLU A 108 -14.85 -8.91 10.27
CA GLU A 108 -14.94 -8.32 11.62
C GLU A 108 -14.11 -9.12 12.62
N LEU A 109 -14.24 -10.46 12.60
CA LEU A 109 -13.46 -11.36 13.45
C LEU A 109 -11.95 -11.21 13.21
N ARG A 110 -11.52 -11.09 11.94
CA ARG A 110 -10.13 -10.76 11.60
C ARG A 110 -9.69 -9.43 12.23
N ASP A 111 -10.49 -8.38 12.09
CA ASP A 111 -10.13 -7.06 12.62
C ASP A 111 -10.09 -7.06 14.16
N GLN A 112 -10.96 -7.83 14.82
CA GLN A 112 -10.91 -8.08 16.27
C GLN A 112 -9.62 -8.79 16.67
N ARG A 113 -9.27 -9.92 16.02
CA ARG A 113 -8.01 -10.63 16.27
C ARG A 113 -6.80 -9.72 16.08
N ILE A 114 -6.77 -8.89 15.04
CA ILE A 114 -5.68 -7.92 14.81
C ILE A 114 -5.61 -6.87 15.91
N ALA A 115 -6.76 -6.40 16.43
CA ALA A 115 -6.79 -5.46 17.55
C ALA A 115 -6.29 -6.11 18.85
N GLU A 116 -6.65 -7.37 19.10
CA GLU A 116 -6.22 -8.12 20.28
C GLU A 116 -4.71 -8.37 20.32
N ARG A 117 -4.05 -8.51 19.16
CA ARG A 117 -2.58 -8.60 19.07
C ARG A 117 -1.88 -7.44 19.79
N GLU A 118 -2.48 -6.24 19.84
CA GLU A 118 -1.87 -5.07 20.45
C GLU A 118 -1.56 -5.28 21.95
N LYS A 119 -2.28 -6.18 22.65
CA LYS A 119 -2.00 -6.56 24.04
C LYS A 119 -0.61 -7.19 24.21
N TYR A 120 -0.16 -7.94 23.20
CA TYR A 120 1.11 -8.67 23.18
C TYR A 120 2.24 -7.90 22.51
N ARG A 121 1.99 -6.67 22.06
CA ARG A 121 2.93 -5.93 21.21
C ARG A 121 4.07 -5.31 22.00
N ALA A 122 5.30 -5.55 21.55
CA ALA A 122 6.46 -4.82 22.00
C ALA A 122 6.47 -3.42 21.40
N LYS A 123 6.49 -2.37 22.24
CA LYS A 123 6.40 -0.98 21.80
C LYS A 123 7.80 -0.38 21.62
N PRO A 124 8.07 0.33 20.53
CA PRO A 124 9.39 0.92 20.35
C PRO A 124 9.69 2.00 21.40
N LYS A 125 10.90 1.98 21.94
CA LYS A 125 11.40 2.92 22.95
C LYS A 125 12.44 3.86 22.35
N GLY A 126 12.19 5.16 22.50
CA GLY A 126 13.13 6.19 22.06
C GLY A 126 13.30 6.28 20.54
N LYS A 127 14.33 7.02 20.12
CA LYS A 127 14.71 7.15 18.71
C LYS A 127 15.50 5.91 18.28
N ARG A 128 15.38 5.56 17.00
CA ARG A 128 16.24 4.55 16.37
C ARG A 128 17.70 5.01 16.45
N ARG A 129 18.61 4.08 16.69
CA ARG A 129 20.05 4.36 16.79
C ARG A 129 20.64 4.60 15.39
N PRO A 130 21.82 5.24 15.29
CA PRO A 130 22.46 5.51 14.00
C PRO A 130 22.79 4.25 13.19
N ASP A 131 23.00 3.11 13.85
CA ASP A 131 23.21 1.79 13.24
C ASP A 131 21.90 1.12 12.74
N GLY A 132 20.77 1.83 12.83
CA GLY A 132 19.44 1.33 12.49
C GLY A 132 18.78 0.47 13.57
N SER A 133 19.53 0.03 14.60
CA SER A 133 18.99 -0.80 15.67
C SER A 133 18.01 -0.01 16.54
N ARG A 134 17.06 -0.72 17.17
CA ARG A 134 16.00 -0.06 17.93
C ARG A 134 15.66 -0.81 19.20
N GLN A 135 15.53 -0.06 20.29
CA GLN A 135 15.05 -0.59 21.56
C GLN A 135 13.53 -0.70 21.55
N TYR A 136 13.01 -1.79 22.12
CA TYR A 136 11.59 -2.04 22.34
C TYR A 136 11.35 -2.30 23.83
N LEU A 137 10.17 -1.92 24.30
CA LEU A 137 9.60 -2.24 25.59
C LEU A 137 8.75 -3.49 25.43
N TYR A 138 8.96 -4.48 26.30
CA TYR A 138 8.04 -5.60 26.40
C TYR A 138 6.66 -5.11 26.87
N PRO A 139 5.56 -5.77 26.45
CA PRO A 139 4.24 -5.45 26.98
C PRO A 139 4.19 -5.76 28.48
N ASP A 140 3.40 -4.97 29.22
CA ASP A 140 3.14 -5.23 30.64
C ASP A 140 2.36 -6.56 30.77
N PRO A 141 2.79 -7.50 31.63
CA PRO A 141 2.08 -8.75 31.90
C PRO A 141 0.58 -8.61 32.17
N LYS A 142 0.20 -7.52 32.82
CA LYS A 142 -1.22 -7.21 33.11
C LYS A 142 -2.07 -7.01 31.86
N ASN A 143 -1.47 -6.71 30.71
CA ASN A 143 -2.22 -6.48 29.46
C ASN A 143 -2.78 -7.78 28.86
N TYR A 144 -2.26 -8.94 29.25
CA TYR A 144 -2.68 -10.27 28.81
C TYR A 144 -3.07 -11.16 30.00
N ASP A 145 -3.61 -10.54 31.06
CA ASP A 145 -4.14 -11.21 32.26
C ASP A 145 -3.10 -12.07 33.01
N ASP A 146 -1.80 -11.75 32.86
CA ASP A 146 -0.66 -12.53 33.38
C ASP A 146 -0.62 -14.00 32.88
N LEU A 147 -1.38 -14.32 31.83
CA LEU A 147 -1.47 -15.65 31.25
C LEU A 147 -0.46 -15.77 30.08
N ALA A 148 0.73 -16.30 30.37
CA ALA A 148 1.68 -16.71 29.33
C ALA A 148 1.52 -18.22 29.11
N PHE A 149 1.22 -18.63 27.87
CA PHE A 149 1.06 -20.05 27.53
C PHE A 149 2.15 -20.49 26.57
N ASP A 150 2.74 -21.67 26.80
CA ASP A 150 3.52 -22.34 25.76
C ASP A 150 2.56 -23.04 24.80
N HIS A 151 2.58 -22.66 23.52
CA HIS A 151 1.74 -23.31 22.51
C HIS A 151 2.19 -24.74 22.19
N LYS A 152 3.41 -25.15 22.57
CA LYS A 152 3.93 -26.50 22.31
C LYS A 152 3.60 -27.47 23.45
N THR A 153 3.70 -27.02 24.69
CA THR A 153 3.48 -27.88 25.87
C THR A 153 2.10 -27.70 26.50
N GLY A 154 1.42 -26.59 26.20
CA GLY A 154 0.13 -26.24 26.81
C GLY A 154 0.26 -25.76 28.27
N GLU A 155 1.47 -25.59 28.77
CA GLU A 155 1.74 -25.19 30.15
C GLU A 155 1.75 -23.67 30.31
N LEU A 156 1.43 -23.21 31.52
CA LEU A 156 1.55 -21.82 31.90
C LEU A 156 3.03 -21.48 32.14
N ILE A 157 3.57 -20.50 31.41
CA ILE A 157 4.94 -20.02 31.58
C ILE A 157 4.92 -18.73 32.43
N GLU A 158 6.00 -18.48 33.16
CA GLU A 158 6.20 -17.18 33.79
C GLU A 158 6.31 -16.05 32.74
N PRO A 159 5.53 -14.96 32.89
CA PRO A 159 5.64 -13.77 32.07
C PRO A 159 7.07 -13.21 32.00
N ILE A 160 7.46 -12.70 30.84
CA ILE A 160 8.78 -12.07 30.66
C ILE A 160 8.90 -10.85 31.58
N ARG A 161 9.80 -10.91 32.55
CA ARG A 161 10.07 -9.81 33.50
C ARG A 161 11.05 -8.76 32.95
N LYS A 162 11.70 -9.03 31.81
CA LYS A 162 12.60 -8.08 31.14
C LYS A 162 11.80 -6.88 30.66
N LYS A 163 12.27 -5.67 30.95
CA LYS A 163 11.57 -4.43 30.54
C LYS A 163 11.80 -4.07 29.08
N THR A 164 13.00 -4.33 28.55
CA THR A 164 13.37 -3.91 27.20
C THR A 164 14.25 -4.92 26.48
N VAL A 165 14.18 -4.91 25.15
CA VAL A 165 15.08 -5.64 24.25
C VAL A 165 15.57 -4.70 23.16
N VAL A 166 16.78 -4.92 22.65
CA VAL A 166 17.33 -4.16 21.52
C VAL A 166 17.34 -5.07 20.32
N ILE A 167 16.59 -4.69 19.29
CA ILE A 167 16.53 -5.44 18.04
C ILE A 167 17.58 -4.87 17.11
N PRO A 168 18.56 -5.70 16.69
CA PRO A 168 19.65 -5.23 15.86
C PRO A 168 19.15 -4.86 14.48
N ALA A 169 19.83 -3.90 13.86
CA ALA A 169 19.76 -3.67 12.43
C ALA A 169 21.20 -3.61 11.90
N GLY A 170 21.36 -3.88 10.62
CA GLY A 170 22.65 -3.79 9.96
C GLY A 170 22.72 -4.71 8.76
N LYS A 171 23.80 -4.56 7.99
CA LYS A 171 24.07 -5.32 6.77
C LYS A 171 24.48 -6.77 7.02
N ASP A 172 24.81 -7.12 8.27
CA ASP A 172 25.09 -8.51 8.64
C ASP A 172 23.84 -9.37 8.40
N PRO A 173 23.95 -10.55 7.78
CA PRO A 173 22.79 -11.35 7.39
C PRO A 173 21.91 -11.76 8.58
N ALA A 174 22.50 -11.95 9.77
CA ALA A 174 21.74 -12.23 10.99
C ALA A 174 20.93 -11.01 11.48
N LYS A 175 21.46 -9.80 11.32
CA LYS A 175 20.82 -8.55 11.72
C LYS A 175 19.77 -8.11 10.70
N ASP A 176 20.05 -8.32 9.42
CA ASP A 176 19.12 -8.02 8.34
C ASP A 176 17.87 -8.91 8.40
N LYS A 177 18.04 -10.20 8.76
CA LYS A 177 16.92 -11.12 9.03
C LYS A 177 15.96 -10.63 10.12
N ALA A 178 16.46 -9.94 11.15
CA ALA A 178 15.60 -9.40 12.21
C ALA A 178 14.70 -8.26 11.67
N LEU A 179 15.19 -7.48 10.71
CA LEU A 179 14.47 -6.31 10.20
C LEU A 179 13.76 -6.55 8.86
N LYS A 180 14.00 -7.69 8.21
CA LYS A 180 13.50 -8.02 6.87
C LYS A 180 12.00 -7.73 6.69
N TYR A 181 11.17 -8.14 7.64
CA TYR A 181 9.73 -7.92 7.57
C TYR A 181 9.25 -6.79 8.48
N GLY A 182 10.14 -6.02 9.11
CA GLY A 182 9.76 -4.95 10.02
C GLY A 182 9.13 -3.74 9.31
N GLN A 183 7.99 -3.27 9.81
CA GLN A 183 7.38 -2.01 9.38
C GLN A 183 6.91 -1.17 10.58
N THR A 184 6.37 0.03 10.34
CA THR A 184 5.96 0.94 11.43
C THR A 184 4.55 0.65 11.96
N TYR A 185 3.64 0.25 11.07
CA TYR A 185 2.24 0.01 11.39
C TYR A 185 1.94 -1.49 11.28
N PRO A 186 1.15 -2.08 12.19
CA PRO A 186 0.74 -3.47 12.06
C PRO A 186 0.00 -3.71 10.74
N HIS A 187 0.35 -4.77 10.02
CA HIS A 187 -0.29 -5.15 8.77
C HIS A 187 -1.81 -5.28 8.90
N LYS A 188 -2.55 -4.79 7.90
CA LYS A 188 -4.03 -4.73 7.88
C LYS A 188 -4.70 -3.96 9.03
N SER A 189 -3.95 -3.32 9.93
CA SER A 189 -4.52 -2.38 10.91
C SER A 189 -5.20 -1.20 10.21
N PRO A 190 -6.16 -0.50 10.86
CA PRO A 190 -6.81 0.67 10.28
C PRO A 190 -5.81 1.75 9.84
N VAL A 191 -4.76 1.98 10.64
CA VAL A 191 -3.70 2.96 10.31
C VAL A 191 -2.89 2.50 9.11
N TRP A 192 -2.51 1.22 9.04
CA TRP A 192 -1.83 0.65 7.88
C TRP A 192 -2.67 0.79 6.62
N LYS A 193 -3.98 0.51 6.68
CA LYS A 193 -4.91 0.64 5.54
C LYS A 193 -4.92 2.08 5.01
N GLY A 194 -4.93 3.08 5.89
CA GLY A 194 -4.88 4.50 5.51
C GLY A 194 -3.59 4.88 4.76
N PHE A 195 -2.42 4.48 5.26
CA PHE A 195 -1.16 4.75 4.56
C PHE A 195 -0.99 3.92 3.29
N TYR A 196 -1.41 2.65 3.30
CA TYR A 196 -1.33 1.77 2.15
C TYR A 196 -2.21 2.27 1.00
N ALA A 197 -3.40 2.83 1.30
CA ALA A 197 -4.30 3.40 0.31
C ALA A 197 -3.68 4.56 -0.50
N LEU A 198 -2.66 5.25 0.04
CA LEU A 198 -1.95 6.32 -0.69
C LEU A 198 -1.19 5.79 -1.92
N ARG A 199 -0.95 4.47 -2.01
CA ARG A 199 -0.40 3.83 -3.20
C ARG A 199 -1.29 4.05 -4.43
N ASN A 200 -2.61 4.10 -4.25
CA ASN A 200 -3.55 4.35 -5.35
C ASN A 200 -3.28 5.70 -6.03
N THR A 201 -2.76 6.68 -5.30
CA THR A 201 -2.35 7.97 -5.87
C THR A 201 -1.13 7.82 -6.79
N VAL A 202 -0.16 7.01 -6.41
CA VAL A 202 1.02 6.73 -7.26
C VAL A 202 0.60 5.93 -8.48
N GLU A 203 -0.29 4.94 -8.32
CA GLU A 203 -0.81 4.14 -9.42
C GLU A 203 -1.64 4.98 -10.39
N SER A 204 -2.48 5.88 -9.90
CA SER A 204 -3.25 6.79 -10.77
C SER A 204 -2.35 7.77 -11.51
N GLN A 205 -1.29 8.28 -10.87
CA GLN A 205 -0.27 9.08 -11.54
C GLN A 205 0.48 8.29 -12.61
N ASN A 206 0.88 7.06 -12.31
CA ASN A 206 1.54 6.19 -13.27
C ASN A 206 0.63 5.85 -14.45
N ALA A 207 -0.65 5.56 -14.20
CA ALA A 207 -1.64 5.30 -15.24
C ALA A 207 -1.83 6.54 -16.13
N PHE A 208 -1.89 7.74 -15.53
CA PHE A 208 -2.02 9.00 -16.27
C PHE A 208 -0.87 9.24 -17.25
N ILE A 209 0.38 8.94 -16.86
CA ILE A 209 1.56 9.14 -17.72
C ILE A 209 1.70 8.01 -18.76
N LYS A 210 1.25 6.80 -18.42
CA LYS A 210 1.27 5.62 -19.29
C LYS A 210 0.07 5.53 -20.24
N ASP A 211 -0.86 6.48 -20.16
CA ASP A 211 -2.06 6.50 -20.99
C ASP A 211 -1.71 6.51 -22.49
N SER A 212 -2.27 5.55 -23.24
CA SER A 212 -1.94 5.31 -24.64
C SER A 212 -2.40 6.44 -25.56
N ALA A 213 -3.48 7.13 -25.17
CA ALA A 213 -4.03 8.25 -25.93
C ALA A 213 -3.14 9.50 -25.88
N THR A 214 -2.18 9.57 -24.95
CA THR A 214 -1.43 10.80 -24.65
C THR A 214 0.08 10.55 -24.67
N GLU A 215 0.79 10.63 -23.55
CA GLU A 215 2.26 10.48 -23.58
C GLU A 215 2.72 9.05 -23.84
N ASP A 216 1.97 8.04 -23.38
CA ASP A 216 2.27 6.61 -23.60
C ASP A 216 3.76 6.26 -23.39
N ILE A 217 4.31 6.67 -22.24
CA ILE A 217 5.74 6.47 -21.94
C ILE A 217 6.11 4.98 -21.88
N ALA A 218 5.11 4.11 -21.68
CA ALA A 218 5.27 2.67 -21.65
C ALA A 218 5.68 2.14 -23.02
N SER A 219 5.17 2.71 -24.10
CA SER A 219 5.47 2.30 -25.47
C SER A 219 6.95 2.48 -25.81
N PRO A 220 7.65 1.38 -26.16
CA PRO A 220 9.03 1.47 -26.64
C PRO A 220 9.13 2.22 -27.97
N MET A 221 8.05 2.26 -28.76
CA MET A 221 8.04 2.94 -30.06
C MET A 221 8.15 4.46 -29.94
N LYS A 222 7.65 5.05 -28.85
CA LYS A 222 7.81 6.48 -28.57
C LYS A 222 9.21 6.83 -28.03
N ARG A 223 10.04 5.83 -27.75
CA ARG A 223 11.42 5.94 -27.24
C ARG A 223 12.43 5.25 -28.17
N ARG A 224 12.13 5.16 -29.47
CA ARG A 224 12.82 4.29 -30.44
C ARG A 224 14.30 4.61 -30.69
N ALA A 225 14.76 5.81 -30.32
CA ALA A 225 16.16 6.19 -30.47
C ALA A 225 17.06 5.32 -29.58
N ARG A 226 18.20 4.86 -30.14
CA ARG A 226 19.16 4.04 -29.38
C ARG A 226 19.88 4.87 -28.33
N GLY A 227 20.05 4.30 -27.14
CA GLY A 227 20.85 4.86 -26.05
C GLY A 227 20.02 5.45 -24.91
N ASN A 228 20.52 5.28 -23.68
CA ASN A 228 19.83 5.70 -22.46
C ASN A 228 19.59 7.21 -22.42
N THR A 229 20.49 8.03 -22.97
CA THR A 229 20.34 9.50 -22.98
C THR A 229 19.10 9.95 -23.74
N PHE A 230 18.84 9.40 -24.92
CA PHE A 230 17.65 9.73 -25.71
C PHE A 230 16.38 9.24 -25.03
N ALA A 231 16.40 8.03 -24.45
CA ALA A 231 15.27 7.52 -23.69
C ALA A 231 14.94 8.41 -22.49
N SER A 232 15.96 8.86 -21.74
CA SER A 232 15.79 9.78 -20.62
C SER A 232 15.21 11.12 -21.06
N LEU A 233 15.69 11.69 -22.17
CA LEU A 233 15.18 12.96 -22.70
C LEU A 233 13.72 12.85 -23.14
N ALA A 234 13.36 11.77 -23.87
CA ALA A 234 11.99 11.52 -24.29
C ALA A 234 11.03 11.34 -23.09
N VAL A 235 11.45 10.58 -22.07
CA VAL A 235 10.68 10.41 -20.83
C VAL A 235 10.53 11.74 -20.08
N THR A 236 11.58 12.56 -20.04
CA THR A 236 11.54 13.88 -19.38
C THR A 236 10.56 14.82 -20.08
N LEU A 237 10.59 14.92 -21.41
CA LEU A 237 9.65 15.74 -22.17
C LEU A 237 8.21 15.25 -22.03
N ALA A 238 8.00 13.93 -22.03
CA ALA A 238 6.69 13.34 -21.74
C ALA A 238 6.19 13.73 -20.34
N LEU A 239 7.05 13.66 -19.31
CA LEU A 239 6.67 14.06 -17.96
C LEU A 239 6.29 15.55 -17.88
N VAL A 240 7.03 16.41 -18.58
CA VAL A 240 6.71 17.85 -18.69
C VAL A 240 5.35 18.04 -19.36
N SER A 241 5.09 17.37 -20.48
CA SER A 241 3.77 17.38 -21.15
C SER A 241 2.64 16.95 -20.20
N ALA A 242 2.83 15.84 -19.49
CA ALA A 242 1.86 15.32 -18.54
C ALA A 242 1.55 16.33 -17.42
N ASN A 243 2.58 17.02 -16.90
CA ASN A 243 2.40 18.07 -15.90
C ASN A 243 1.63 19.28 -16.46
N ILE A 244 1.92 19.72 -17.68
CA ILE A 244 1.16 20.81 -18.35
C ILE A 244 -0.31 20.41 -18.51
N ARG A 245 -0.62 19.18 -18.94
CA ARG A 245 -2.00 18.70 -19.06
C ARG A 245 -2.72 18.67 -17.72
N LYS A 246 -2.04 18.31 -16.62
CA LYS A 246 -2.62 18.38 -15.27
C LYS A 246 -2.94 19.79 -14.85
N ILE A 247 -2.03 20.74 -15.10
CA ILE A 247 -2.27 22.16 -14.80
C ILE A 247 -3.46 22.68 -15.59
N LEU A 248 -3.56 22.36 -16.89
CA LEU A 248 -4.71 22.74 -17.71
C LEU A 248 -6.02 22.13 -17.19
N THR A 249 -6.01 20.85 -16.81
CA THR A 249 -7.19 20.19 -16.25
C THR A 249 -7.61 20.84 -14.92
N PHE A 250 -6.65 21.23 -14.08
CA PHE A 250 -6.90 21.95 -12.83
C PHE A 250 -7.51 23.34 -13.09
N ILE A 251 -6.93 24.11 -14.02
CA ILE A 251 -7.49 25.42 -14.40
C ILE A 251 -8.90 25.27 -14.95
N GLN A 252 -9.14 24.26 -15.79
CA GLN A 252 -10.49 23.94 -16.29
C GLN A 252 -11.46 23.61 -15.15
N SER A 253 -11.03 22.83 -14.14
CA SER A 253 -11.89 22.54 -12.99
C SER A 253 -12.23 23.75 -12.14
N GLU A 254 -11.29 24.68 -11.97
CA GLU A 254 -11.55 25.92 -11.22
C GLU A 254 -12.44 26.90 -11.99
N LEU A 255 -12.35 26.93 -13.33
CA LEU A 255 -13.17 27.79 -14.18
C LEU A 255 -14.58 27.22 -14.45
N ALA A 256 -14.76 25.91 -14.30
CA ALA A 256 -16.01 25.27 -14.65
C ALA A 256 -17.14 25.67 -13.70
N ARG A 257 -18.23 26.19 -14.26
CA ARG A 257 -19.44 26.56 -13.53
C ARG A 257 -20.33 25.36 -13.23
N VAL A 258 -20.08 24.23 -13.89
CA VAL A 258 -20.85 22.98 -13.80
C VAL A 258 -19.88 21.82 -13.58
N PRO A 259 -20.25 20.74 -12.86
CA PRO A 259 -19.40 19.57 -12.70
C PRO A 259 -18.89 19.04 -14.05
N LEU A 260 -17.57 18.94 -14.17
CA LEU A 260 -16.92 18.45 -15.38
C LEU A 260 -17.15 16.95 -15.57
N THR A 261 -17.48 16.61 -16.80
CA THR A 261 -17.58 15.25 -17.32
C THR A 261 -16.81 15.17 -18.64
N SER A 262 -16.50 13.96 -19.09
CA SER A 262 -15.83 13.77 -20.39
C SER A 262 -16.61 14.36 -21.57
N LYS A 263 -17.94 14.48 -21.43
CA LYS A 263 -18.86 14.96 -22.47
C LYS A 263 -18.99 16.48 -22.51
N ASN A 264 -18.84 17.17 -21.37
CA ASN A 264 -19.10 18.61 -21.30
C ASN A 264 -17.83 19.48 -21.25
N LYS A 265 -16.66 18.89 -21.03
CA LYS A 265 -15.39 19.61 -20.87
C LYS A 265 -14.96 20.47 -22.06
N SER A 266 -15.52 20.24 -23.25
CA SER A 266 -15.23 21.00 -24.47
C SER A 266 -16.25 22.10 -24.77
N PHE A 267 -17.39 22.15 -24.07
CA PHE A 267 -18.41 23.17 -24.34
C PHE A 267 -18.07 24.49 -23.66
N ALA A 268 -18.19 25.58 -24.41
CA ALA A 268 -18.00 26.93 -23.88
C ALA A 268 -18.98 27.24 -22.73
N SER A 269 -20.21 26.71 -22.79
CA SER A 269 -21.23 26.85 -21.73
C SER A 269 -20.84 26.24 -20.40
N THR A 270 -19.85 25.35 -20.36
CA THR A 270 -19.31 24.79 -19.11
C THR A 270 -18.48 25.83 -18.34
N TYR A 271 -17.84 26.76 -19.05
CA TYR A 271 -16.91 27.75 -18.47
C TYR A 271 -17.46 29.17 -18.50
N TYR A 272 -18.21 29.53 -19.54
CA TYR A 272 -18.67 30.89 -19.82
C TYR A 272 -20.20 31.02 -19.67
N SER A 273 -20.66 32.19 -19.23
CA SER A 273 -22.10 32.50 -19.20
C SER A 273 -22.62 32.75 -20.61
N SER A 274 -23.94 32.63 -20.83
CA SER A 274 -24.53 32.89 -22.16
C SER A 274 -24.19 34.28 -22.69
N ALA A 275 -24.15 35.30 -21.83
CA ALA A 275 -23.77 36.67 -22.19
C ALA A 275 -22.30 36.76 -22.62
N GLU A 276 -21.39 36.07 -21.92
CA GLU A 276 -19.96 36.00 -22.27
C GLU A 276 -19.75 35.28 -23.61
N ILE A 277 -20.51 34.21 -23.89
CA ILE A 277 -20.45 33.45 -25.15
C ILE A 277 -20.94 34.30 -26.32
N THR A 278 -22.05 35.02 -26.14
CA THR A 278 -22.60 35.94 -27.16
C THR A 278 -21.64 37.11 -27.42
N ALA A 279 -20.99 37.65 -26.39
CA ALA A 279 -19.99 38.71 -26.55
C ALA A 279 -18.70 38.25 -27.22
N ALA A 280 -18.31 36.97 -27.05
CA ALA A 280 -17.10 36.39 -27.64
C ALA A 280 -17.28 35.86 -29.07
N THR A 281 -18.52 35.70 -29.54
CA THR A 281 -18.82 35.25 -30.90
C THR A 281 -18.78 36.46 -31.83
N PRO A 282 -17.85 36.52 -32.82
CA PRO A 282 -17.84 37.64 -33.77
C PRO A 282 -19.17 37.68 -34.53
N PRO A 283 -19.72 38.87 -34.85
CA PRO A 283 -20.91 38.97 -35.67
C PRO A 283 -20.62 38.25 -36.98
N THR A 284 -21.45 37.27 -37.32
CA THR A 284 -21.39 36.60 -38.62
C THR A 284 -21.71 37.65 -39.68
N ASP A 285 -20.67 38.17 -40.33
CA ASP A 285 -20.82 39.03 -41.49
C ASP A 285 -21.25 38.18 -42.70
N THR A 286 -22.01 38.81 -43.58
CA THR A 286 -22.54 38.34 -44.88
C THR A 286 -23.78 37.42 -44.88
N ALA A 287 -24.95 38.05 -45.00
CA ALA A 287 -25.94 37.57 -45.97
C ALA A 287 -25.49 38.04 -47.37
N PRO A 288 -25.37 37.15 -48.39
CA PRO A 288 -24.99 37.58 -49.73
C PRO A 288 -26.09 38.44 -50.35
N SER A 289 -25.74 39.64 -50.78
CA SER A 289 -26.63 40.55 -51.50
C SER A 289 -27.19 39.86 -52.76
N PRO A 290 -28.50 39.98 -53.05
CA PRO A 290 -29.09 39.36 -54.23
C PRO A 290 -28.54 40.01 -55.52
N PRO A 291 -28.42 39.25 -56.62
CA PRO A 291 -27.83 39.74 -57.86
C PRO A 291 -28.68 40.85 -58.49
N PRO A 292 -28.04 41.86 -59.13
CA PRO A 292 -28.76 42.95 -59.78
C PRO A 292 -29.59 42.45 -60.97
N SER A 293 -30.81 42.99 -61.10
CA SER A 293 -31.78 42.71 -62.18
C SER A 293 -31.41 43.35 -63.50
#